data_AF-A0A534SDC6-F1
#
_entry.id   AF-A0A534SDC6-F1
#
_cell.length_a   1.000
_cell.length_b   1.000
_cell.length_c   1.000
_cell.angle_alpha   90.00
_cell.angle_beta   90.00
_cell.angle_gamma   90.00
#
_symmetry.space_group_name_H-M   'P 1'
#
loop_
_entity.id
_entity.type
_entity.pdbx_description
1 polymer ?
#
loop_
_entity_poly.entity_id
_entity_poly.type
_entity_poly.pdbx_seq_one_letter_code
_entity_poly.pdbx_strand_id
1 'polypeptide(L)' 'MNAAVSLMGKVLPATVHIRAEIPETHPSSRILGTERMGSGTIIDADGLVLTVNYVVLGAPQVRVTLLDQRAYACEVVH' A
#
# COMPACT_ATOMS: atom_id res chain seq x y z
N MET A 1 -28.54 -9.48 -12.47
CA MET A 1 -27.19 -9.57 -11.90
C MET A 1 -26.43 -8.31 -12.31
N ASN A 2 -25.96 -7.49 -11.36
CA ASN A 2 -25.22 -6.26 -11.68
C ASN A 2 -23.74 -6.62 -11.94
N ALA A 3 -23.31 -6.53 -13.20
CA ALA A 3 -21.94 -6.88 -13.62
C ALA A 3 -20.85 -6.09 -12.86
N ALA A 4 -21.15 -4.85 -12.46
CA ALA A 4 -20.24 -4.03 -11.66
C ALA A 4 -20.02 -4.58 -10.24
N VAL A 5 -21.08 -5.09 -9.59
CA VAL A 5 -21.00 -5.61 -8.22
C VAL A 5 -20.20 -6.92 -8.18
N SER A 6 -20.42 -7.81 -9.16
CA SER A 6 -19.65 -9.05 -9.24
C SER A 6 -18.18 -8.81 -9.58
N LEU A 7 -17.87 -7.79 -10.40
CA LEU A 7 -16.49 -7.38 -10.66
C LEU A 7 -15.82 -6.84 -9.40
N MET A 8 -16.49 -5.96 -8.64
CA MET A 8 -15.95 -5.44 -7.37
C MET A 8 -15.62 -6.58 -6.39
N GLY A 9 -16.51 -7.57 -6.26
CA GLY A 9 -16.26 -8.73 -5.40
C GLY A 9 -15.01 -9.54 -5.78
N LYS A 10 -14.59 -9.51 -7.05
CA LYS A 10 -13.37 -10.18 -7.53
C LYS A 10 -12.11 -9.34 -7.36
N VAL A 11 -12.23 -8.01 -7.41
CA VAL A 11 -11.07 -7.10 -7.38
C VAL A 11 -10.72 -6.66 -5.96
N LEU A 12 -11.71 -6.46 -5.09
CA LEU A 12 -11.50 -5.97 -3.72
C LEU A 12 -10.47 -6.76 -2.90
N PRO A 13 -10.40 -8.11 -2.97
CA PRO A 13 -9.39 -8.87 -2.22
C PRO A 13 -7.94 -8.58 -2.63
N ALA A 14 -7.71 -8.09 -3.86
CA ALA A 14 -6.39 -7.72 -4.35
C ALA A 14 -6.01 -6.28 -3.97
N THR A 15 -6.95 -5.46 -3.51
CA THR A 15 -6.69 -4.08 -3.07
C THR A 15 -6.28 -4.06 -1.61
N VAL A 16 -5.23 -3.32 -1.30
CA VAL A 16 -4.71 -3.19 0.07
C VAL A 16 -4.62 -1.73 0.49
N HIS A 17 -4.68 -1.49 1.80
CA HIS A 17 -4.35 -0.21 2.39
C HIS A 17 -2.86 -0.17 2.76
N ILE A 18 -2.19 0.95 2.51
CA ILE A 18 -0.77 1.16 2.82
C ILE A 18 -0.65 2.36 3.75
N ARG A 19 0.11 2.19 4.84
CA ARG A 19 0.57 3.27 5.71
C ARG A 19 2.08 3.22 5.82
N ALA A 20 2.73 4.36 5.59
CA ALA A 20 4.16 4.51 5.64
C ALA A 20 4.53 5.65 6.59
N GLU A 21 5.54 5.40 7.43
CA GLU A 21 6.16 6.40 8.29
C GLU A 21 7.57 6.68 7.75
N ILE A 22 7.83 7.95 7.46
CA ILE A 22 9.04 8.42 6.78
C ILE A 22 9.82 9.29 7.78
N PRO A 23 11.11 9.02 7.99
CA PRO A 23 11.94 9.85 8.86
C PRO A 23 11.91 11.33 8.45
N GLU A 24 11.83 12.23 9.43
CA GLU A 24 11.88 13.68 9.19
C GLU A 24 13.12 14.12 8.39
N THR A 25 14.22 13.38 8.54
CA THR A 25 15.49 13.62 7.83
C THR A 25 15.45 13.28 6.34
N HIS A 26 14.46 12.50 5.88
CA HIS A 26 14.38 12.11 4.47
C HIS A 26 14.01 13.32 3.59
N PRO A 27 14.71 13.59 2.46
CA PRO A 27 14.49 14.80 1.68
C PRO A 27 13.04 15.04 1.22
N SER A 28 12.27 13.98 0.99
CA SER A 28 10.86 14.06 0.57
C SER A 28 9.90 14.45 1.68
N SER A 29 10.28 14.34 2.96
CA SER A 29 9.43 14.65 4.12
C SER A 29 8.94 16.11 4.09
N ARG A 30 9.78 17.03 3.61
CA ARG A 30 9.48 18.47 3.49
C ARG A 30 8.30 18.80 2.58
N ILE A 31 7.98 17.92 1.64
CA ILE A 31 6.93 18.13 0.62
C ILE A 31 5.77 17.16 0.84
N LEU A 32 6.08 15.90 1.13
CA LEU A 32 5.10 14.81 1.19
C LEU A 32 4.71 14.42 2.63
N GLY A 33 5.27 15.08 3.65
CA GLY A 33 5.08 14.73 5.05
C GLY A 33 5.83 13.47 5.48
N THR A 34 5.73 13.19 6.78
CA THR A 34 6.33 12.05 7.49
C THR A 34 5.37 10.88 7.65
N GLU A 35 4.08 11.10 7.50
CA GLU A 35 3.07 10.04 7.48
C GLU A 35 2.36 10.06 6.13
N ARG A 36 2.30 8.91 5.49
CA ARG A 36 1.67 8.76 4.17
C ARG A 36 0.77 7.55 4.16
N MET A 37 -0.38 7.72 3.51
CA MET A 37 -1.38 6.69 3.36
C MET A 37 -1.78 6.57 1.89
N GLY A 38 -2.07 5.35 1.45
CA GLY A 38 -2.45 5.09 0.08
C GLY A 38 -3.08 3.71 -0.09
N SER A 39 -3.25 3.32 -1.35
CA SER A 39 -3.66 1.98 -1.74
C SER A 39 -2.57 1.28 -2.54
N GLY A 40 -2.66 -0.04 -2.60
CA GLY A 40 -1.88 -0.87 -3.49
C GLY A 40 -2.68 -2.02 -4.06
N THR A 41 -2.06 -2.75 -4.98
CA THR A 41 -2.63 -3.95 -5.58
C THR A 41 -1.65 -5.11 -5.44
N ILE A 42 -2.13 -6.25 -4.93
CA ILE A 42 -1.36 -7.49 -4.91
C ILE A 42 -1.22 -7.98 -6.36
N ILE A 43 0.02 -8.15 -6.82
CA ILE A 43 0.33 -8.55 -8.20
C ILE A 43 0.98 -9.94 -8.28
N ASP A 44 1.35 -10.53 -7.14
CA ASP A 44 1.93 -11.87 -7.06
C ASP A 44 1.48 -12.61 -5.78
N ALA A 45 1.45 -13.95 -5.84
CA ALA A 45 1.03 -14.80 -4.73
C ALA A 45 2.01 -14.80 -3.54
N ASP A 46 3.28 -14.46 -3.78
CA ASP A 46 4.32 -14.32 -2.74
C ASP A 46 4.18 -13.01 -1.94
N GLY A 47 3.15 -12.19 -2.23
CA GLY A 47 2.83 -10.99 -1.47
C GLY A 47 3.40 -9.70 -2.05
N LEU A 48 3.76 -9.68 -3.34
CA LEU A 48 4.23 -8.47 -4.00
C LEU A 48 3.05 -7.48 -4.19
N VAL A 49 3.23 -6.26 -3.70
CA VAL A 49 2.23 -5.19 -3.78
C VAL A 49 2.77 -4.04 -4.63
N LEU A 50 2.02 -3.68 -5.67
CA LEU A 50 2.27 -2.49 -6.48
C LEU A 50 1.57 -1.28 -5.88
N THR A 51 2.30 -0.16 -5.79
CA THR A 51 1.75 1.14 -5.41
C THR A 51 2.49 2.27 -6.11
N VAL A 52 2.01 3.49 -5.95
CA VAL A 52 2.68 4.70 -6.41
C VAL A 52 3.86 5.04 -5.49
N ASN A 53 5.02 5.35 -6.07
CA ASN A 53 6.26 5.51 -5.32
C ASN A 53 6.19 6.58 -4.22
N TYR A 54 5.46 7.68 -4.44
CA TYR A 54 5.41 8.77 -3.46
C TYR A 54 4.81 8.38 -2.10
N VAL A 55 4.01 7.30 -2.03
CA VAL A 55 3.47 6.78 -0.77
C VAL A 55 4.57 6.15 0.09
N VAL A 56 5.51 5.45 -0.53
CA VAL A 56 6.51 4.62 0.17
C VAL A 56 7.93 5.17 0.12
N LEU A 57 8.16 6.22 -0.68
CA LEU A 57 9.47 6.82 -0.89
C LEU A 57 10.12 7.27 0.42
N GLY A 58 11.22 6.62 0.77
CA GLY A 58 12.02 6.90 1.97
C GLY A 58 11.52 6.22 3.24
N ALA A 59 10.49 5.37 3.14
CA ALA A 59 10.01 4.60 4.27
C ALA A 59 10.95 3.39 4.53
N PRO A 60 11.46 3.22 5.76
CA PRO A 60 12.28 2.05 6.10
C PRO A 60 11.44 0.76 6.14
N GLN A 61 10.15 0.89 6.47
CA GLN A 61 9.16 -0.18 6.47
C GLN A 61 7.79 0.42 6.21
N VAL A 62 6.89 -0.36 5.62
CA VAL A 62 5.48 0.02 5.42
C VAL A 62 4.56 -0.99 6.07
N ARG A 63 3.40 -0.52 6.53
CA ARG A 63 2.32 -1.38 7.01
C ARG A 63 1.29 -1.55 5.89
N VAL A 64 1.03 -2.80 5.53
CA VAL A 64 -0.01 -3.16 4.55
C VAL A 64 -1.16 -3.85 5.26
N THR A 65 -2.38 -3.36 5.08
CA THR A 65 -3.60 -3.95 5.65
C THR A 65 -4.47 -4.50 4.54
N LEU A 66 -4.80 -5.78 4.63
CA LEU A 66 -5.68 -6.49 3.69
C LEU A 66 -7.15 -6.19 3.97
N LEU A 67 -8.03 -6.56 3.03
CA LEU A 67 -9.48 -6.39 3.17
C LEU A 67 -10.05 -7.02 4.46
N ASP A 68 -9.51 -8.17 4.85
CA ASP A 68 -9.92 -8.91 6.05
C ASP A 68 -9.25 -8.41 7.35
N GLN A 69 -8.66 -7.21 7.33
CA GLN A 69 -8.01 -6.53 8.45
C GLN A 69 -6.70 -7.15 8.93
N ARG A 70 -6.20 -8.22 8.30
CA ARG A 70 -4.82 -8.68 8.56
C ARG A 70 -3.82 -7.61 8.13
N ALA A 71 -2.87 -7.31 9.00
CA ALA A 71 -1.83 -6.31 8.74
C ALA A 71 -0.45 -6.96 8.74
N TYR A 72 0.39 -6.52 7.82
CA TYR A 72 1.74 -7.03 7.58
C TYR A 72 2.73 -5.88 7.61
N ALA A 73 3.90 -6.15 8.15
CA ALA A 73 5.07 -5.29 7.99
C ALA A 73 5.76 -5.71 6.69
N CYS A 74 5.96 -4.77 5.78
CA CYS A 74 6.48 -5.04 4.44
C CYS A 74 7.69 -4.16 4.15
N GLU A 75 8.59 -4.69 3.33
CA GLU A 75 9.76 -3.97 2.83
C GLU A 75 9.46 -3.35 1.46
N VAL A 76 10.11 -2.23 1.16
CA VAL A 76 10.02 -1.60 -0.16
C VAL A 76 11.02 -2.27 -1.08
N VAL A 77 10.55 -2.78 -2.21
CA VAL A 77 11.37 -3.37 -3.29
C VAL A 77 11.24 -2.52 -4.55
N HIS A 78 12.31 -2.43 -5.35
CA HIS A 78 12.42 -1.61 -6.56
C HIS A 78 12.69 -2.45 -7.80
#